data_AF-A0A6G4QRX4-F1
#
_entry.id   AF-A0A6G4QRX4-F1
#
_cell.length_a   1.000
_cell.length_b   1.000
_cell.length_c   1.000
_cell.angle_alpha   90.00
_cell.angle_beta   90.00
_cell.angle_gamma   90.00
#
_symmetry.space_group_name_H-M   'P 1'
#
loop_
_entity.id
_entity.type
_entity.pdbx_description
1 polymer ?
#
loop_
_entity_poly.entity_id
_entity_poly.type
_entity_poly.pdbx_seq_one_letter_code
_entity_poly.pdbx_strand_id
1 'polypeptide(L)'
;MMFLLLALQAAAVAPPTGEPVLTLAEVGLHKGRWPFTGYYPDRAMRDGVSAQTTALCRVAAAGALVDCRIEAVEAADYAFDQATLKLLAEARTDAATQAGVPTEGRQLRVSLSFRVTRSGSTRVTAR
;
A
#
# COMPACT_ATOMS: atom_id res chain seq x y z
N MET A 1 -10.93 21.95 -47.67
CA MET A 1 -11.48 21.26 -46.49
C MET A 1 -10.31 20.60 -45.76
N MET A 2 -9.59 21.33 -44.90
CA MET A 2 -8.36 20.85 -44.24
C MET A 2 -8.66 20.56 -42.78
N PHE A 3 -8.57 19.28 -42.42
CA PHE A 3 -8.86 18.73 -41.09
C PHE A 3 -7.95 19.37 -40.02
N LEU A 4 -8.59 20.00 -39.03
CA LEU A 4 -7.99 20.51 -37.81
C LEU A 4 -7.65 19.30 -36.91
N LEU A 5 -6.40 18.84 -36.92
CA LEU A 5 -5.93 17.80 -36.01
C LEU A 5 -5.67 18.41 -34.62
N LEU A 6 -6.69 18.40 -33.77
CA LEU A 6 -6.53 18.59 -32.32
C LEU A 6 -5.75 17.39 -31.78
N ALA A 7 -4.44 17.54 -31.63
CA ALA A 7 -3.65 16.61 -30.84
C ALA A 7 -4.00 16.82 -29.36
N LEU A 8 -4.88 15.97 -28.83
CA LEU A 8 -5.15 15.87 -27.40
C LEU A 8 -3.90 15.27 -26.72
N GLN A 9 -2.96 16.13 -26.36
CA GLN A 9 -1.78 15.71 -25.61
C GLN A 9 -2.24 15.32 -24.19
N ALA A 10 -2.31 14.01 -23.94
CA ALA A 10 -2.31 13.49 -22.59
C ALA A 10 -0.93 13.76 -21.98
N ALA A 11 -0.77 14.90 -21.32
CA ALA A 11 0.41 15.17 -20.52
C ALA A 11 0.49 14.10 -19.43
N ALA A 12 1.52 13.25 -19.52
CA ALA A 12 1.90 12.40 -18.41
C ALA A 12 2.27 13.33 -17.24
N VAL A 13 1.40 13.40 -16.24
CA VAL A 13 1.66 14.17 -15.02
C VAL A 13 2.85 13.50 -14.33
N ALA A 14 4.05 14.03 -14.56
CA ALA A 14 5.22 13.63 -13.81
C ALA A 14 4.95 13.95 -12.32
N PRO A 15 5.21 13.01 -11.39
CA PRO A 15 5.02 13.29 -9.97
C PRO A 15 5.88 14.50 -9.58
N PRO A 16 5.34 15.47 -8.83
CA PRO A 16 6.09 16.65 -8.44
C PRO A 16 7.35 16.23 -7.67
N THR A 17 8.52 16.51 -8.26
CA THR A 17 9.84 16.36 -7.63
C THR A 17 9.96 17.36 -6.48
N GLY A 18 9.45 17.00 -5.31
CA GLY A 18 9.50 17.84 -4.11
C GLY A 18 8.45 17.51 -3.05
N GLU A 19 7.40 16.77 -3.39
CA GLU A 19 6.42 16.38 -2.37
C GLU A 19 6.95 15.22 -1.52
N PRO A 20 6.89 15.32 -0.18
CA PRO A 20 7.35 14.24 0.69
C PRO A 20 6.49 12.99 0.46
N VAL A 21 7.13 11.81 0.53
CA VAL A 21 6.44 10.52 0.48
C VAL A 21 5.54 10.42 1.71
N LEU A 22 4.25 10.18 1.49
CA LEU A 22 3.29 9.98 2.57
C LEU A 22 3.64 8.73 3.37
N THR A 23 3.33 8.77 4.66
CA THR A 23 3.41 7.62 5.55
C THR A 23 2.07 7.33 6.21
N LEU A 24 1.90 6.12 6.72
CA LEU A 24 0.69 5.71 7.44
C LEU A 24 0.49 6.44 8.78
N ALA A 25 1.50 7.17 9.26
CA ALA A 25 1.35 8.09 10.38
C ALA A 25 0.50 9.32 10.02
N GLU A 26 0.49 9.71 8.73
CA GLU A 26 -0.17 10.92 8.23
C GLU A 26 -1.53 10.64 7.60
N VAL A 27 -1.76 9.42 7.10
CA VAL A 27 -2.96 9.04 6.35
C VAL A 27 -3.44 7.65 6.73
N GLY A 28 -4.75 7.49 6.89
CA GLY A 28 -5.35 6.20 7.19
C GLY A 28 -5.31 5.23 6.00
N LEU A 29 -5.20 3.95 6.32
CA LEU A 29 -5.32 2.84 5.38
C LEU A 29 -6.58 2.04 5.73
N HIS A 30 -7.37 1.71 4.71
CA HIS A 30 -8.65 1.06 4.83
C HIS A 30 -8.68 -0.19 3.99
N LYS A 31 -9.10 -1.30 4.60
CA LYS A 31 -9.43 -2.53 3.90
C LYS A 31 -10.37 -3.36 4.78
N GLY A 32 -11.67 -3.27 4.52
CA GLY A 32 -12.69 -3.94 5.35
C GLY A 32 -12.54 -3.63 6.85
N ARG A 33 -12.76 -4.62 7.71
CA ARG A 33 -12.64 -4.49 9.16
C ARG A 33 -11.20 -4.76 9.61
N TRP A 34 -10.67 -3.84 10.42
CA TRP A 34 -9.38 -4.00 11.09
C TRP A 34 -9.42 -5.04 12.22
N PRO A 35 -8.33 -5.79 12.47
CA PRO A 35 -7.12 -5.93 11.64
C PRO A 35 -7.34 -6.79 10.40
N PHE A 36 -6.48 -6.68 9.39
CA PHE A 36 -6.63 -7.46 8.16
C PHE A 36 -6.34 -8.94 8.43
N THR A 37 -7.36 -9.78 8.28
CA THR A 37 -7.26 -11.23 8.38
C THR A 37 -7.23 -11.86 6.99
N GLY A 38 -6.62 -13.05 6.86
CA GLY A 38 -6.60 -13.80 5.59
C GLY A 38 -5.46 -13.47 4.61
N TYR A 39 -4.55 -12.57 4.98
CA TYR A 39 -3.33 -12.27 4.20
C TYR A 39 -2.07 -12.88 4.80
N TYR A 40 -2.17 -13.58 5.93
CA TYR A 40 -1.01 -14.19 6.56
C TYR A 40 -0.55 -15.42 5.76
N PRO A 41 0.74 -15.55 5.39
CA PRO A 41 1.21 -16.70 4.64
C PRO A 41 1.08 -18.02 5.43
N ASP A 42 0.54 -19.06 4.78
CA ASP A 42 0.27 -20.35 5.43
C ASP A 42 1.53 -20.97 6.06
N ARG A 43 2.67 -20.89 5.37
CA ARG A 43 3.95 -21.42 5.88
C ARG A 43 4.40 -20.66 7.13
N ALA A 44 4.33 -19.33 7.11
CA ALA A 44 4.69 -18.51 8.26
C ALA A 44 3.79 -18.79 9.45
N MET A 45 2.49 -19.01 9.21
CA MET A 45 1.53 -19.33 10.26
C MET A 45 1.88 -20.66 10.94
N ARG A 46 2.20 -21.70 10.16
CA ARG A 46 2.60 -23.02 10.68
C ARG A 46 3.92 -22.96 11.46
N ASP A 47 4.87 -22.17 10.98
CA ASP A 47 6.22 -22.08 11.55
C ASP A 47 6.32 -21.01 12.66
N GLY A 48 5.23 -20.27 12.95
CA GLY A 48 5.20 -19.25 14.00
C GLY A 48 6.04 -18.00 13.70
N VAL A 49 6.29 -17.70 12.43
CA VAL A 49 7.20 -16.62 12.00
C VAL A 49 6.46 -15.32 11.80
N SER A 50 6.82 -14.28 12.57
CA SER A 50 6.35 -12.90 12.35
C SER A 50 7.33 -12.11 11.49
N ALA A 51 6.85 -11.09 10.79
CA ALA A 51 7.69 -10.26 9.92
C ALA A 51 7.11 -8.86 9.72
N GLN A 52 7.98 -7.93 9.31
CA GLN A 52 7.60 -6.62 8.80
C GLN A 52 7.90 -6.53 7.30
N THR A 53 7.07 -5.78 6.59
CA THR A 53 7.29 -5.43 5.19
C THR A 53 7.02 -3.95 4.96
N THR A 54 7.75 -3.35 4.04
CA THR A 54 7.51 -1.99 3.56
C THR A 54 7.33 -2.00 2.05
N ALA A 55 6.24 -1.39 1.59
CA ALA A 55 5.94 -1.18 0.18
C ALA A 55 5.82 0.31 -0.12
N LEU A 56 6.15 0.69 -1.35
CA LEU A 56 5.92 2.03 -1.87
C LEU A 56 4.90 1.96 -3.00
N CYS A 57 3.77 2.64 -2.81
CA CYS A 57 2.65 2.68 -3.74
C CYS A 57 2.43 4.09 -4.26
N ARG A 58 1.74 4.20 -5.38
CA ARG A 58 1.11 5.44 -5.86
C ARG A 58 -0.35 5.45 -5.45
N VAL A 59 -0.82 6.58 -4.95
CA VAL A 59 -2.24 6.79 -4.64
C VAL A 59 -2.93 7.26 -5.93
N ALA A 60 -3.90 6.49 -6.39
CA ALA A 60 -4.77 6.83 -7.52
C ALA A 60 -6.12 7.38 -7.03
N ALA A 61 -7.02 7.64 -7.98
CA ALA A 61 -8.37 8.14 -7.71
C ALA A 61 -9.10 7.31 -6.63
N ALA A 62 -9.91 8.00 -5.83
CA ALA A 62 -10.65 7.43 -4.70
C ALA A 62 -9.75 6.66 -3.68
N GLY A 63 -8.48 7.05 -3.57
CA GLY A 63 -7.53 6.50 -2.62
C GLY A 63 -7.05 5.08 -2.96
N ALA A 64 -7.28 4.58 -4.17
CA ALA A 64 -6.78 3.27 -4.59
C ALA A 64 -5.24 3.23 -4.56
N LEU A 65 -4.65 2.12 -4.15
CA LEU A 65 -3.20 1.94 -4.23
C LEU A 65 -2.84 1.21 -5.51
N VAL A 66 -1.97 1.81 -6.32
CA VAL A 66 -1.48 1.27 -7.59
C VAL A 66 0.05 1.31 -7.62
N ASP A 67 0.65 0.56 -8.54
CA ASP A 67 2.11 0.53 -8.75
C ASP A 67 2.91 0.24 -7.47
N CYS A 68 2.34 -0.56 -6.58
CA CYS A 68 2.96 -0.96 -5.33
C CYS A 68 4.18 -1.85 -5.59
N ARG A 69 5.32 -1.49 -5.00
CA ARG A 69 6.56 -2.28 -5.02
C ARG A 69 7.10 -2.47 -3.62
N ILE A 70 7.70 -3.62 -3.35
CA ILE A 70 8.33 -3.90 -2.06
C ILE A 70 9.66 -3.15 -1.98
N GLU A 71 9.83 -2.34 -0.93
CA GLU A 71 11.10 -1.70 -0.60
C GLU A 71 11.90 -2.52 0.42
N ALA A 72 11.20 -3.18 1.35
CA ALA A 72 11.82 -4.04 2.37
C ALA A 72 10.89 -5.20 2.77
N VAL A 73 11.48 -6.36 3.02
CA VAL A 73 10.78 -7.54 3.54
C VAL A 73 11.70 -8.30 4.50
N GLU A 74 11.20 -8.55 5.70
CA GLU A 74 11.81 -9.52 6.62
C GLU A 74 11.35 -10.95 6.27
N ALA A 75 12.20 -11.94 6.52
CA ALA A 75 11.87 -13.35 6.32
C ALA A 75 11.32 -13.65 4.89
N ALA A 76 12.07 -13.24 3.87
CA ALA A 76 11.66 -13.31 2.46
C ALA A 76 11.20 -14.71 2.00
N ASP A 77 11.73 -15.78 2.60
CA ASP A 77 11.37 -17.18 2.29
C ASP A 77 9.97 -17.61 2.77
N TYR A 78 9.18 -16.67 3.28
CA TYR A 78 7.83 -16.90 3.80
C TYR A 78 6.72 -16.17 3.03
N ALA A 79 7.03 -15.55 1.89
CA ALA A 79 6.05 -14.91 0.99
C ALA A 79 5.28 -13.71 1.59
N PHE A 80 5.88 -13.00 2.55
CA PHE A 80 5.29 -11.78 3.12
C PHE A 80 5.17 -10.63 2.11
N ASP A 81 6.08 -10.57 1.14
CA ASP A 81 6.05 -9.66 0.00
C ASP A 81 4.76 -9.83 -0.83
N GLN A 82 4.45 -11.06 -1.25
CA GLN A 82 3.26 -11.39 -2.04
C GLN A 82 1.98 -11.12 -1.24
N ALA A 83 1.97 -11.51 0.03
CA ALA A 83 0.88 -11.22 0.96
C ALA A 83 0.60 -9.72 1.08
N THR A 84 1.65 -8.91 1.21
CA THR A 84 1.55 -7.45 1.24
C THR A 84 0.97 -6.91 -0.05
N LEU A 85 1.50 -7.30 -1.21
CA LEU A 85 0.97 -6.81 -2.49
C LEU A 85 -0.51 -7.18 -2.70
N LYS A 86 -0.90 -8.41 -2.34
CA LYS A 86 -2.29 -8.86 -2.43
C LYS A 86 -3.21 -8.03 -1.52
N LEU A 87 -2.75 -7.70 -0.32
CA LEU A 87 -3.51 -6.86 0.62
C LEU A 87 -3.70 -5.45 0.04
N LEU A 88 -2.63 -4.85 -0.46
CA LEU A 88 -2.62 -3.47 -0.95
C LEU A 88 -3.43 -3.28 -2.23
N ALA A 89 -3.50 -4.31 -3.08
CA ALA A 89 -4.38 -4.31 -4.26
C ALA A 89 -5.87 -4.11 -3.93
N GLU A 90 -6.29 -4.46 -2.71
CA GLU A 90 -7.67 -4.29 -2.23
C GLU A 90 -7.82 -3.14 -1.23
N ALA A 91 -6.72 -2.50 -0.85
CA ALA A 91 -6.72 -1.43 0.13
C ALA A 91 -7.00 -0.07 -0.53
N ARG A 92 -7.51 0.85 0.29
CA ARG A 92 -7.66 2.26 -0.05
C ARG A 92 -7.08 3.13 1.05
N THR A 93 -6.67 4.34 0.72
CA THR A 93 -6.25 5.35 1.70
C THR A 93 -7.28 6.48 1.78
N ASP A 94 -7.19 7.30 2.83
CA ASP A 94 -8.01 8.52 2.93
C ASP A 94 -7.72 9.48 1.77
N ALA A 95 -8.72 10.25 1.36
CA ALA A 95 -8.58 11.25 0.29
C ALA A 95 -7.66 12.43 0.69
N ALA A 96 -7.48 12.65 1.99
CA ALA A 96 -6.60 13.67 2.55
C ALA A 96 -5.88 13.14 3.79
N THR A 97 -4.70 13.69 4.08
CA THR A 97 -3.98 13.44 5.33
C THR A 97 -4.74 14.05 6.51
N GLN A 98 -4.34 13.71 7.74
CA GLN A 98 -4.86 14.33 8.96
C GLN A 98 -4.69 15.87 8.99
N ALA A 99 -3.73 16.41 8.24
CA ALA A 99 -3.49 17.84 8.08
C ALA A 99 -4.31 18.48 6.93
N GLY A 100 -5.19 17.72 6.27
CA GLY A 100 -6.03 18.20 5.17
C GLY A 100 -5.34 18.25 3.81
N VAL A 101 -4.15 17.66 3.66
CA VAL A 101 -3.42 17.65 2.39
C VAL A 101 -3.94 16.52 1.50
N PRO A 102 -4.27 16.77 0.21
CA PRO A 102 -4.70 15.72 -0.70
C PRO A 102 -3.68 14.58 -0.84
N THR A 103 -4.17 13.35 -1.01
CA THR A 103 -3.32 12.15 -1.12
C THR A 103 -3.20 11.63 -2.55
N GLU A 104 -4.19 11.90 -3.41
CA GLU A 104 -4.21 11.46 -4.81
C GLU A 104 -2.98 11.98 -5.59
N GLY A 105 -2.39 11.12 -6.42
CA GLY A 105 -1.19 11.39 -7.20
C GLY A 105 0.12 11.24 -6.42
N ARG A 106 0.07 11.16 -5.08
CA ARG A 106 1.26 11.09 -4.23
C ARG A 106 1.78 9.65 -4.10
N GLN A 107 3.03 9.54 -3.67
CA GLN A 107 3.60 8.27 -3.23
C GLN A 107 3.27 8.04 -1.75
N LEU A 108 2.88 6.82 -1.41
CA LEU A 108 2.59 6.37 -0.06
C LEU A 108 3.50 5.19 0.30
N ARG A 109 4.29 5.34 1.35
CA ARG A 109 5.04 4.27 1.97
C ARG A 109 4.17 3.56 3.00
N VAL A 110 3.93 2.27 2.77
CA VAL A 110 3.07 1.42 3.56
C VAL A 110 3.92 0.38 4.29
N SER A 111 4.00 0.49 5.61
CA SER A 111 4.65 -0.51 6.46
C SER A 111 3.59 -1.40 7.11
N LEU A 112 3.71 -2.71 6.91
CA LEU A 112 2.81 -3.72 7.49
C LEU A 112 3.58 -4.60 8.47
N SER A 113 2.93 -4.97 9.58
CA SER A 113 3.42 -5.93 10.55
C SER A 113 2.51 -7.16 10.57
N PHE A 114 3.11 -8.31 10.31
CA PHE A 114 2.51 -9.62 10.37
C PHE A 114 2.87 -10.25 11.71
N ARG A 115 1.88 -10.44 12.58
CA ARG A 115 2.06 -10.97 13.93
C ARG A 115 1.28 -12.26 14.10
N VAL A 116 1.98 -13.31 14.54
CA VAL A 116 1.37 -14.53 15.07
C VAL A 116 1.56 -14.54 16.59
N THR A 117 0.51 -14.91 17.30
CA THR A 117 0.53 -15.04 18.77
C THR A 117 0.78 -16.48 19.18
N ARG A 118 1.11 -16.69 20.46
CA ARG A 118 1.30 -18.04 21.03
C ARG A 118 0.06 -18.94 20.87
N SER A 119 -1.15 -18.36 20.79
CA SER A 119 -2.39 -19.11 20.56
C SER A 119 -2.62 -19.51 19.10
N GLY A 120 -1.69 -19.19 18.20
CA GLY A 120 -1.82 -19.42 16.76
C GLY A 120 -2.68 -18.39 16.04
N SER A 121 -3.20 -17.36 16.73
CA SER A 121 -3.96 -16.30 16.06
C SER A 121 -3.02 -15.36 15.31
N THR A 122 -3.37 -15.06 14.05
CA THR A 122 -2.60 -14.19 13.14
C THR A 122 -3.26 -12.83 12.97
N ARG A 123 -2.45 -11.79 12.84
CA ARG A 123 -2.90 -10.42 12.61
C ARG A 123 -1.98 -9.69 11.64
N VAL A 124 -2.55 -8.91 10.73
CA VAL A 124 -1.81 -7.95 9.92
C VAL A 124 -2.26 -6.54 10.30
N THR A 125 -1.29 -5.68 10.64
CA THR A 125 -1.55 -4.28 11.00
C THR A 125 -0.64 -3.34 10.22
N ALA A 126 -1.17 -2.22 9.71
CA ALA A 126 -0.33 -1.15 9.20
C ALA A 126 0.33 -0.38 10.37
N ARG A 127 1.50 0.20 10.11
CA ARG A 127 2.42 0.79 11.10
C ARG A 127 2.73 2.24 10.80
#